data_AF-A0A3D9DNB0-F1
#
_entry.id   AF-A0A3D9DNB0-F1
#
_cell.length_a   1.000
_cell.length_b   1.000
_cell.length_c   1.000
_cell.angle_alpha   90.00
_cell.angle_beta   90.00
_cell.angle_gamma   90.00
#
_symmetry.space_group_name_H-M   'P 1'
#
loop_
_entity.id
_entity.type
_entity.pdbx_description
1 polymer ?
#
loop_
_entity_poly.entity_id
_entity_poly.type
_entity_poly.pdbx_seq_one_letter_code
_entity_poly.pdbx_strand_id
1 'polypeptide(L)'
;MRKIILLITCMFGISVFSQIKVLKNESLVEIGKDNSVGLYKKEDKFTINYQDLNTSNLNTIRSFSFQNLNSDVSGLYKLLMDGFISSPDENIILELPNDIVELHYEKNYGQPTVQFIQYINKNRKYVGKSQFLTRKQVDKIFGRTNGKSAMYEKPATMQQINGTRSSSSQASTATPASNSGSKNKKSKK
;
A
#
# COMPACT_ATOMS: atom_id res chain seq x y z
N MET A 1 55.51 -45.84 12.67
CA MET A 1 54.95 -45.30 11.41
C MET A 1 53.41 -45.33 11.35
N ARG A 2 52.73 -46.47 11.57
CA ARG A 2 51.26 -46.58 11.41
C ARG A 2 50.41 -45.68 12.34
N LYS A 3 50.88 -45.40 13.56
CA LYS A 3 50.17 -44.54 14.55
C LYS A 3 50.22 -43.04 14.19
N ILE A 4 51.26 -42.61 13.47
CA ILE A 4 51.43 -41.22 13.02
C ILE A 4 50.56 -40.91 11.81
N ILE A 5 50.40 -41.89 10.90
CA ILE A 5 49.54 -41.75 9.72
C ILE A 5 48.09 -41.53 10.14
N LEU A 6 47.60 -42.29 11.14
CA LEU A 6 46.24 -42.16 11.65
C LEU A 6 45.96 -40.79 12.29
N LEU A 7 46.94 -40.21 12.98
CA LEU A 7 46.80 -38.93 13.66
C LEU A 7 46.79 -37.75 12.67
N ILE A 8 47.53 -37.86 11.56
CA ILE A 8 47.54 -36.88 10.48
C ILE A 8 46.22 -36.93 9.68
N THR A 9 45.69 -38.12 9.39
CA THR A 9 44.40 -38.27 8.69
C THR A 9 43.23 -37.70 9.51
N CYS A 10 43.30 -37.74 10.84
CA CYS A 10 42.24 -37.20 11.72
C CYS A 10 42.19 -35.67 11.75
N MET A 11 43.31 -34.98 11.51
CA MET A 11 43.39 -33.51 11.58
C MET A 11 42.87 -32.81 10.31
N PHE A 12 42.79 -33.50 9.18
CA PHE A 12 42.27 -32.95 7.91
C PHE A 12 40.75 -33.10 7.72
N GLY A 13 40.05 -33.76 8.65
CA GLY A 13 38.61 -34.08 8.52
C GLY A 13 37.62 -33.04 9.06
N ILE A 14 38.10 -31.92 9.60
CA ILE A 14 37.27 -30.92 10.32
C ILE A 14 37.38 -29.52 9.70
N SER A 15 37.26 -29.43 8.39
CA SER A 15 36.90 -28.18 7.71
C SER A 15 35.41 -28.23 7.34
N VAL A 16 34.56 -28.35 8.35
CA VAL A 16 33.12 -28.10 8.20
C VAL A 16 32.94 -26.63 7.88
N PHE A 17 32.44 -26.34 6.69
CA PHE A 17 32.09 -25.00 6.22
C PHE A 17 31.07 -24.36 7.16
N SER A 18 31.53 -23.72 8.24
CA SER A 18 30.75 -22.77 9.01
C SER A 18 30.75 -21.43 8.26
N GLN A 19 30.23 -21.42 7.04
CA GLN A 19 29.89 -20.17 6.38
C GLN A 19 28.66 -19.60 7.09
N ILE A 20 28.77 -18.36 7.58
CA ILE A 20 27.61 -17.50 7.76
C ILE A 20 26.95 -17.42 6.39
N LYS A 21 25.84 -18.14 6.22
CA LYS A 21 25.00 -18.02 5.04
C LYS A 21 24.40 -16.62 5.10
N VAL A 22 24.96 -15.68 4.34
CA VAL A 22 24.36 -14.37 4.10
C VAL A 22 23.09 -14.64 3.30
N LEU A 23 22.00 -14.86 4.02
CA LEU A 23 20.68 -14.86 3.42
C LEU A 23 20.53 -13.47 2.81
N LYS A 24 20.32 -13.40 1.49
CA LYS A 24 19.91 -12.15 0.85
C LYS A 24 18.65 -11.72 1.59
N ASN A 25 18.79 -10.74 2.48
CA ASN A 25 17.66 -10.22 3.21
C ASN A 25 16.89 -9.40 2.19
N GLU A 26 15.88 -10.03 1.59
CA GLU A 26 15.00 -9.35 0.65
C GLU A 26 14.51 -8.06 1.31
N SER A 27 14.65 -6.97 0.57
CA SER A 27 14.37 -5.65 1.09
C SER A 27 12.90 -5.56 1.47
N LEU A 28 12.66 -5.38 2.77
CA LEU A 28 11.37 -4.97 3.27
C LEU A 28 11.11 -3.55 2.76
N VAL A 29 10.16 -3.40 1.85
CA VAL A 29 9.80 -2.09 1.30
C VAL A 29 8.64 -1.53 2.09
N GLU A 30 8.87 -0.41 2.79
CA GLU A 30 7.79 0.35 3.42
C GLU A 30 6.97 1.09 2.35
N ILE A 31 5.68 0.74 2.25
CA ILE A 31 4.71 1.41 1.36
C ILE A 31 4.24 2.72 2.00
N GLY A 32 3.91 2.66 3.28
CA GLY A 32 3.50 3.82 4.04
C GLY A 32 3.27 3.47 5.51
N LYS A 33 3.38 4.49 6.35
CA LYS A 33 3.21 4.38 7.79
C LYS A 33 2.56 5.65 8.32
N ASP A 34 1.63 5.50 9.26
CA ASP A 34 1.08 6.60 10.04
C ASP A 34 0.99 6.16 11.51
N ASN A 35 1.69 6.90 12.38
CA ASN A 35 1.87 6.57 13.79
C ASN A 35 2.33 5.12 13.98
N SER A 36 1.47 4.30 14.58
CA SER A 36 1.78 2.93 14.94
C SER A 36 1.27 1.90 13.94
N VAL A 37 0.67 2.33 12.82
CA VAL A 37 0.18 1.44 11.76
C VAL A 37 0.98 1.64 10.47
N GLY A 38 1.44 0.56 9.86
CA GLY A 38 2.21 0.63 8.62
C GLY A 38 1.98 -0.56 7.71
N LEU A 39 2.06 -0.31 6.40
CA LEU A 39 1.98 -1.30 5.34
C LEU A 39 3.37 -1.52 4.76
N TYR A 40 3.79 -2.78 4.76
CA TYR A 40 5.08 -3.22 4.27
C TYR A 40 4.90 -4.29 3.20
N LYS A 41 5.76 -4.25 2.18
CA LYS A 41 5.85 -5.24 1.12
C LYS A 41 7.14 -6.04 1.29
N LYS A 42 7.01 -7.36 1.24
CA LYS A 42 8.13 -8.28 1.12
C LYS A 42 7.77 -9.29 0.03
N GLU A 43 8.51 -9.27 -1.07
CA GLU A 43 8.20 -10.06 -2.27
C GLU A 43 6.75 -9.79 -2.74
N ASP A 44 5.92 -10.84 -2.83
CA ASP A 44 4.50 -10.78 -3.19
C ASP A 44 3.56 -10.70 -1.97
N LYS A 45 4.13 -10.64 -0.76
CA LYS A 45 3.40 -10.58 0.49
C LYS A 45 3.34 -9.17 1.04
N PHE A 46 2.14 -8.73 1.37
CA PHE A 46 1.87 -7.48 2.04
C PHE A 46 1.57 -7.75 3.50
N THR A 47 2.12 -6.92 4.37
CA THR A 47 1.98 -7.06 5.82
C THR A 47 1.57 -5.72 6.41
N ILE A 48 0.45 -5.72 7.12
CA ILE A 48 0.02 -4.58 7.92
C ILE A 48 0.50 -4.84 9.34
N ASN A 49 1.33 -3.93 9.85
CA ASN A 49 1.78 -3.91 11.23
C ASN A 49 1.00 -2.85 11.99
N TYR A 50 0.64 -3.13 13.22
CA TYR A 50 0.02 -2.17 14.10
C TYR A 50 0.40 -2.40 15.57
N GLN A 51 0.38 -1.34 16.37
CA GLN A 51 0.45 -1.44 17.84
C GLN A 51 -0.87 -1.90 18.41
N ASP A 52 -0.83 -2.95 19.23
CA ASP A 52 -2.00 -3.56 19.85
C ASP A 52 -2.45 -2.74 21.06
N LEU A 53 -3.68 -2.23 20.99
CA LEU A 53 -4.31 -1.48 22.07
C LEU A 53 -5.04 -2.39 23.06
N ASN A 54 -5.20 -3.68 22.76
CA ASN A 54 -5.93 -4.63 23.61
C ASN A 54 -5.04 -5.21 24.73
N THR A 55 -3.73 -4.97 24.69
CA THR A 55 -2.76 -5.44 25.69
C THR A 55 -2.23 -4.28 26.51
N SER A 56 -1.98 -4.51 27.80
CA SER A 56 -1.44 -3.49 28.71
C SER A 56 -0.04 -3.01 28.32
N ASN A 57 0.70 -3.79 27.53
CA ASN A 57 2.00 -3.41 27.03
C ASN A 57 1.87 -2.66 25.70
N LEU A 58 1.95 -1.33 25.78
CA LEU A 58 1.92 -0.44 24.62
C LEU A 58 3.03 -0.72 23.59
N ASN A 59 4.07 -1.49 23.89
CA ASN A 59 5.10 -1.83 22.90
C ASN A 59 4.80 -3.11 22.11
N THR A 60 3.62 -3.71 22.29
CA THR A 60 3.23 -4.94 21.58
C THR A 60 2.80 -4.60 20.15
N ILE A 61 3.59 -5.03 19.17
CA ILE A 61 3.24 -4.92 17.76
C ILE A 61 2.63 -6.25 17.27
N ARG A 62 1.50 -6.15 16.58
CA ARG A 62 0.84 -7.24 15.88
C ARG A 62 0.94 -7.00 14.38
N SER A 63 0.78 -8.07 13.62
CA SER A 63 0.75 -7.99 12.18
C SER A 63 -0.07 -9.11 11.59
N PHE A 64 -0.64 -8.83 10.43
CA PHE A 64 -1.24 -9.83 9.56
C PHE A 64 -0.68 -9.64 8.16
N SER A 65 -0.59 -10.76 7.44
CA SER A 65 -0.04 -10.76 6.09
C SER A 65 -0.97 -11.47 5.11
N PHE A 66 -1.00 -10.97 3.88
CA PHE A 66 -1.71 -11.58 2.76
C PHE A 66 -0.90 -11.44 1.47
N GLN A 67 -1.19 -12.29 0.50
CA GLN A 67 -0.61 -12.21 -0.84
C GLN A 67 -1.50 -11.33 -1.71
N ASN A 68 -0.90 -10.59 -2.65
CA ASN A 68 -1.63 -9.73 -3.59
C ASN A 68 -1.92 -10.47 -4.90
N LEU A 69 -2.76 -11.51 -4.86
CA LEU A 69 -3.03 -12.36 -6.03
C LEU A 69 -3.97 -11.66 -7.02
N ASN A 70 -5.03 -11.02 -6.51
CA ASN A 70 -6.09 -10.41 -7.32
C ASN A 70 -6.19 -8.88 -7.11
N SER A 71 -5.06 -8.21 -6.94
CA SER A 71 -5.03 -6.80 -6.51
C SER A 71 -5.72 -6.60 -5.15
N ASP A 72 -5.61 -7.59 -4.26
CA ASP A 72 -6.23 -7.64 -2.94
C ASP A 72 -5.84 -6.43 -2.07
N VAL A 73 -4.64 -5.88 -2.25
CA VAL A 73 -4.22 -4.65 -1.55
C VAL A 73 -5.06 -3.44 -2.00
N SER A 74 -5.31 -3.32 -3.30
CA SER A 74 -6.16 -2.25 -3.85
C SER A 74 -7.63 -2.47 -3.47
N GLY A 75 -8.08 -3.73 -3.47
CA GLY A 75 -9.40 -4.12 -2.98
C GLY A 75 -9.61 -3.75 -1.52
N LEU A 76 -8.65 -4.07 -0.64
CA LEU A 76 -8.67 -3.70 0.77
C LEU A 76 -8.72 -2.19 0.95
N TYR A 77 -7.88 -1.44 0.23
CA TYR A 77 -7.91 0.02 0.27
C TYR A 77 -9.29 0.57 -0.12
N LYS A 78 -9.86 0.07 -1.22
CA LYS A 78 -11.18 0.48 -1.69
C LYS A 78 -12.26 0.18 -0.65
N LEU A 79 -12.24 -1.03 -0.07
CA LEU A 79 -13.15 -1.43 0.99
C LEU A 79 -13.09 -0.50 2.21
N LEU A 80 -11.87 -0.10 2.61
CA LEU A 80 -11.65 0.90 3.66
C LEU A 80 -12.24 2.26 3.30
N MET A 81 -12.01 2.72 2.06
CA MET A 81 -12.51 4.00 1.57
C MET A 81 -14.04 4.05 1.48
N ASP A 82 -14.65 2.99 0.97
CA ASP A 82 -16.09 2.87 0.82
C ASP A 82 -16.78 2.89 2.20
N GLY A 83 -16.19 2.23 3.21
CA GLY A 83 -16.70 2.25 4.59
C GLY A 83 -16.65 3.62 5.28
N PHE A 84 -15.78 4.54 4.84
CA PHE A 84 -15.81 5.93 5.31
C PHE A 84 -16.94 6.76 4.69
N ILE A 85 -17.42 6.39 3.51
CA ILE A 85 -18.51 7.09 2.79
C ILE A 85 -19.86 6.56 3.28
N SER A 86 -20.02 5.24 3.25
CA SER A 86 -21.17 4.53 3.79
C SER A 86 -20.68 3.64 4.93
N SER A 87 -20.80 4.13 6.16
CA SER A 87 -20.46 3.33 7.35
C SER A 87 -21.37 2.10 7.40
N PRO A 88 -20.82 0.88 7.32
CA PRO A 88 -21.63 -0.33 7.39
C PRO A 88 -22.18 -0.50 8.81
N ASP A 89 -23.38 -1.08 8.90
CA ASP A 89 -24.01 -1.37 10.20
C ASP A 89 -23.29 -2.52 10.94
N GLU A 90 -22.64 -3.41 10.19
CA GLU A 90 -21.90 -4.56 10.71
C GLU A 90 -20.41 -4.49 10.35
N ASN A 91 -19.58 -5.18 11.15
CA ASN A 91 -18.15 -5.29 10.88
C ASN A 91 -17.90 -6.09 9.59
N ILE A 92 -17.00 -5.60 8.75
CA ILE A 92 -16.60 -6.33 7.54
C ILE A 92 -15.53 -7.35 7.93
N ILE A 93 -15.80 -8.63 7.74
CA ILE A 93 -14.88 -9.71 8.09
C ILE A 93 -14.02 -10.07 6.86
N LEU A 94 -12.71 -10.04 7.05
CA LEU A 94 -11.71 -10.50 6.10
C LEU A 94 -11.11 -11.80 6.60
N GLU A 95 -11.26 -12.87 5.84
CA GLU A 95 -10.59 -14.13 6.13
C GLU A 95 -9.23 -14.17 5.44
N LEU A 96 -8.16 -14.22 6.24
CA LEU A 96 -6.80 -14.43 5.77
C LEU A 96 -6.41 -15.91 6.00
N PRO A 97 -5.34 -16.41 5.35
CA PRO A 97 -4.90 -17.79 5.54
C PRO A 97 -4.63 -18.17 6.99
N ASN A 98 -4.01 -17.26 7.75
CA ASN A 98 -3.62 -17.50 9.14
C ASN A 98 -4.50 -16.78 10.16
N ASP A 99 -5.15 -15.68 9.78
CA ASP A 99 -5.85 -14.79 10.70
C ASP A 99 -7.23 -14.43 10.18
N ILE A 100 -8.09 -13.91 11.06
CA ILE A 100 -9.33 -13.24 10.65
C ILE A 100 -9.20 -11.78 11.07
N VAL A 101 -9.49 -10.86 10.16
CA VAL A 101 -9.44 -9.41 10.44
C VAL A 101 -10.82 -8.82 10.23
N GLU A 102 -11.37 -8.22 11.26
CA GLU A 102 -12.58 -7.42 11.20
C GLU A 102 -12.24 -5.95 11.00
N LEU A 103 -12.97 -5.29 10.09
CA LEU A 103 -12.97 -3.85 9.91
C LEU A 103 -14.14 -3.28 10.71
N HIS A 104 -13.82 -2.62 11.81
CA HIS A 104 -14.81 -1.97 12.66
C HIS A 104 -14.85 -0.48 12.33
N TYR A 105 -16.01 0.01 11.87
CA TYR A 105 -16.20 1.42 11.58
C TYR A 105 -16.97 2.09 12.71
N GLU A 106 -16.47 3.23 13.17
CA GLU A 106 -17.10 3.99 14.24
C GLU A 106 -16.92 5.49 13.99
N LYS A 107 -17.89 6.30 14.45
CA LYS A 107 -17.78 7.76 14.41
C LYS A 107 -17.12 8.26 15.69
N ASN A 108 -15.86 8.67 15.59
CA ASN A 108 -15.11 9.24 16.71
C ASN A 108 -15.09 10.77 16.59
N TYR A 109 -15.66 11.47 17.58
CA TYR A 109 -15.86 12.94 17.55
C TYR A 109 -16.49 13.46 16.24
N GLY A 110 -17.47 12.74 15.71
CA GLY A 110 -18.17 13.10 14.46
C GLY A 110 -17.39 12.79 13.18
N GLN A 111 -16.17 12.25 13.26
CA GLN A 111 -15.40 11.81 12.10
C GLN A 111 -15.50 10.29 11.95
N PRO A 112 -15.76 9.76 10.73
CA PRO A 112 -15.76 8.32 10.50
C PRO A 112 -14.32 7.79 10.60
N THR A 113 -14.15 6.76 11.42
CA THR A 113 -12.89 6.08 11.68
C THR A 113 -13.03 4.58 11.48
N VAL A 114 -11.92 3.91 11.17
CA VAL A 114 -11.85 2.45 11.04
C VAL A 114 -10.81 1.89 11.99
N GLN A 115 -11.08 0.74 12.59
CA GLN A 115 -10.17 -0.02 13.42
C GLN A 115 -10.03 -1.44 12.86
N PHE A 116 -8.81 -1.96 12.86
CA PHE A 116 -8.55 -3.36 12.59
C PHE A 116 -8.66 -4.16 13.88
N ILE A 117 -9.50 -5.20 13.87
CA ILE A 117 -9.62 -6.18 14.95
C ILE A 117 -9.14 -7.52 14.38
N GLN A 118 -7.98 -7.99 14.81
CA GLN A 118 -7.39 -9.25 14.36
C GLN A 118 -7.67 -10.36 15.37
N TYR A 119 -8.19 -11.48 14.90
CA TYR A 119 -8.17 -12.76 15.61
C TYR A 119 -6.95 -13.56 15.16
N ILE A 120 -5.97 -13.64 16.04
CA ILE A 120 -4.66 -14.21 15.76
C ILE A 120 -4.77 -15.72 15.66
N ASN A 121 -4.20 -16.32 14.61
CA ASN A 121 -4.27 -17.77 14.36
C ASN A 121 -5.72 -18.31 14.30
N LYS A 122 -6.64 -17.49 13.77
CA LYS A 122 -8.10 -17.75 13.75
C LYS A 122 -8.69 -18.07 15.13
N ASN A 123 -8.04 -17.61 16.21
CA ASN A 123 -8.45 -17.89 17.58
C ASN A 123 -9.13 -16.67 18.21
N ARG A 124 -10.39 -16.82 18.61
CA ARG A 124 -11.19 -15.76 19.25
C ARG A 124 -10.67 -15.33 20.63
N LYS A 125 -9.79 -16.11 21.26
CA LYS A 125 -9.17 -15.76 22.55
C LYS A 125 -8.07 -14.70 22.40
N TYR A 126 -7.38 -14.68 21.27
CA TYR A 126 -6.25 -13.78 21.02
C TYR A 126 -6.68 -12.70 20.04
N VAL A 127 -7.18 -11.60 20.59
CA VAL A 127 -7.66 -10.45 19.82
C VAL A 127 -6.65 -9.32 19.92
N GLY A 128 -6.21 -8.81 18.77
CA GLY A 128 -5.42 -7.58 18.69
C GLY A 128 -6.25 -6.45 18.09
N LYS A 129 -6.18 -5.25 18.66
CA LYS A 129 -6.91 -4.07 18.14
C LYS A 129 -5.94 -2.97 17.73
N SER A 130 -6.09 -2.44 16.53
CA SER A 130 -5.29 -1.28 16.09
C SER A 130 -5.82 0.02 16.71
N GLN A 131 -5.07 1.11 16.54
CA GLN A 131 -5.64 2.45 16.69
C GLN A 131 -6.76 2.68 15.67
N PHE A 132 -7.67 3.60 16.00
CA PHE A 132 -8.60 4.16 15.03
C PHE A 132 -7.84 4.95 13.96
N LEU A 133 -8.25 4.75 12.71
CA LEU A 133 -7.64 5.38 11.54
C LEU A 133 -8.70 6.22 10.85
N THR A 134 -8.34 7.46 10.55
CA THR A 134 -9.10 8.35 9.68
C THR A 134 -8.77 8.06 8.22
N ARG A 135 -9.64 8.50 7.31
CA ARG A 135 -9.42 8.42 5.86
C ARG A 135 -8.02 8.89 5.43
N LYS A 136 -7.58 10.04 5.93
CA LYS A 136 -6.26 10.61 5.60
C LYS A 136 -5.10 9.72 6.05
N GLN A 137 -5.25 9.02 7.17
CA GLN A 137 -4.21 8.13 7.68
C GLN A 137 -4.14 6.86 6.85
N VAL A 138 -5.30 6.32 6.44
CA VAL A 138 -5.36 5.19 5.50
C VAL A 138 -4.69 5.56 4.17
N ASP A 139 -4.96 6.74 3.61
CA ASP A 139 -4.30 7.21 2.37
C ASP A 139 -2.77 7.22 2.49
N LYS A 140 -2.24 7.66 3.63
CA LYS A 140 -0.79 7.65 3.91
C LYS A 140 -0.23 6.24 4.04
N ILE A 141 -0.90 5.36 4.79
CA ILE A 141 -0.46 3.97 5.02
C ILE A 141 -0.39 3.21 3.69
N PHE A 142 -1.36 3.43 2.81
CA PHE A 142 -1.40 2.82 1.48
C PHE A 142 -0.54 3.57 0.44
N GLY A 143 0.23 4.58 0.84
CA GLY A 143 1.17 5.24 -0.06
C GLY A 143 0.53 6.05 -1.19
N ARG A 144 -0.71 6.52 -1.00
CA ARG A 144 -1.38 7.46 -1.92
C ARG A 144 -0.73 8.84 -1.91
N THR A 145 -0.18 9.23 -0.77
CA THR A 145 0.44 10.55 -0.59
C THR A 145 1.88 10.60 -1.08
N ASN A 146 2.57 9.47 -1.17
CA ASN A 146 3.99 9.38 -1.52
C ASN A 146 4.25 8.69 -2.88
N GLY A 147 3.19 8.31 -3.61
CA GLY A 147 3.28 7.64 -4.91
C GLY A 147 3.68 6.16 -4.85
N LYS A 148 3.87 5.58 -3.65
CA LYS A 148 4.24 4.16 -3.50
C LYS A 148 3.06 3.22 -3.73
N SER A 149 1.84 3.72 -3.95
CA SER A 149 0.70 2.89 -4.36
C SER A 149 0.96 2.12 -5.66
N ALA A 150 1.80 2.66 -6.54
CA ALA A 150 2.24 1.99 -7.77
C ALA A 150 2.95 0.63 -7.52
N MET A 151 3.39 0.33 -6.30
CA MET A 151 4.04 -0.94 -5.95
C MET A 151 3.08 -2.13 -5.85
N TYR A 152 1.77 -1.87 -5.79
CA TYR A 152 0.72 -2.89 -5.70
C TYR A 152 -0.46 -2.66 -6.65
N GLU A 153 -0.59 -1.46 -7.23
CA GLU A 153 -1.49 -1.21 -8.34
C GLU A 153 -0.85 -1.77 -9.62
N LYS A 154 -1.47 -2.78 -10.25
CA LYS A 154 -1.11 -3.15 -11.62
C LYS A 154 -1.26 -1.90 -12.51
N PRO A 155 -0.41 -1.68 -13.52
CA PRO A 155 -0.61 -0.63 -14.51
C PRO A 155 -1.82 -1.00 -15.38
N ALA A 156 -3.02 -0.84 -14.84
CA ALA A 156 -4.26 -0.82 -15.58
C ALA A 156 -4.66 0.65 -15.71
N THR A 157 -4.30 1.21 -16.87
CA THR A 157 -4.95 2.37 -17.48
C THR A 157 -5.27 3.52 -16.51
N MET A 158 -4.36 4.50 -16.44
CA MET A 158 -4.74 5.87 -16.10
C MET A 158 -5.90 6.28 -17.00
N GLN A 159 -7.14 6.08 -16.55
CA GLN A 159 -8.27 6.83 -17.08
C GLN A 159 -8.08 8.24 -16.57
N GLN A 160 -7.43 9.01 -17.44
CA GLN A 160 -7.40 10.45 -17.49
C GLN A 160 -8.75 11.00 -17.04
N ILE A 161 -8.83 11.51 -15.81
CA ILE A 161 -9.93 12.38 -15.40
C ILE A 161 -9.64 13.70 -16.12
N ASN A 162 -9.99 13.72 -17.41
CA ASN A 162 -9.90 14.91 -18.23
C ASN A 162 -10.98 15.87 -17.74
N GLY A 163 -10.53 16.95 -17.12
CA GLY A 163 -11.35 18.10 -16.79
C GLY A 163 -12.05 18.60 -18.05
N THR A 164 -13.37 18.52 -18.04
CA THR A 164 -14.26 19.22 -18.95
C THR A 164 -14.06 20.73 -18.77
N ARG A 165 -13.23 21.33 -19.62
CA ARG A 165 -13.37 22.74 -19.99
C ARG A 165 -13.38 22.86 -21.49
N SER A 166 -14.60 23.10 -21.97
CA SER A 166 -15.00 23.55 -23.29
C SER A 166 -13.98 24.51 -23.93
N SER A 167 -13.36 24.09 -25.03
CA SER A 167 -12.88 25.00 -26.07
C SER A 167 -13.55 24.62 -27.37
N SER A 168 -14.44 25.50 -27.82
CA SER A 168 -15.15 25.48 -29.08
C SER A 168 -14.21 25.24 -30.27
N SER A 169 -14.46 24.18 -31.01
CA SER A 169 -13.94 23.93 -32.34
C SER A 169 -14.62 24.86 -33.35
N GLN A 170 -13.87 25.74 -33.99
CA GLN A 170 -14.29 26.44 -35.20
C GLN A 170 -13.40 25.97 -36.35
N ALA A 171 -14.01 25.23 -37.27
CA ALA A 171 -13.42 24.76 -38.51
C ALA A 171 -13.23 25.92 -39.49
N SER A 172 -12.19 25.87 -40.32
CA SER A 172 -12.19 26.50 -41.65
C SER A 172 -11.14 25.85 -42.57
N THR A 173 -11.67 25.26 -43.64
CA THR A 173 -11.01 24.73 -44.82
C THR A 173 -10.63 25.84 -45.82
N ALA A 174 -9.56 25.56 -46.58
CA ALA A 174 -9.25 26.03 -47.94
C ALA A 174 -8.69 27.46 -48.17
N THR A 175 -7.86 27.52 -49.23
CA THR A 175 -6.83 28.50 -49.61
C THR A 175 -7.34 29.55 -50.65
N PRO A 176 -6.49 30.27 -51.44
CA PRO A 176 -6.25 31.71 -51.33
C PRO A 176 -6.79 32.54 -52.54
N ALA A 177 -6.96 33.86 -52.39
CA ALA A 177 -7.19 34.75 -53.54
C ALA A 177 -6.68 36.19 -53.32
N SER A 178 -5.62 36.51 -54.08
CA SER A 178 -5.32 37.71 -54.87
C SER A 178 -5.86 39.12 -54.52
N ASN A 179 -4.90 40.04 -54.47
CA ASN A 179 -4.80 41.35 -55.15
C ASN A 179 -5.45 42.64 -54.61
N SER A 180 -4.56 43.64 -54.56
CA SER A 180 -4.72 45.06 -54.94
C SER A 180 -5.27 46.07 -53.94
N GLY A 181 -4.49 47.15 -53.76
CA GLY A 181 -5.05 48.50 -53.85
C GLY A 181 -4.98 49.40 -52.61
N SER A 182 -3.92 50.22 -52.56
CA SER A 182 -4.03 51.70 -52.54
C SER A 182 -4.67 52.45 -51.35
N LYS A 183 -3.82 53.30 -50.75
CA LYS A 183 -4.05 54.72 -50.33
C LYS A 183 -4.93 55.05 -49.11
N ASN A 184 -4.25 55.64 -48.11
CA ASN A 184 -4.36 57.06 -47.72
C ASN A 184 -5.70 57.57 -47.13
N LYS A 185 -5.75 57.91 -45.83
CA LYS A 185 -6.10 59.26 -45.30
C LYS A 185 -6.32 59.31 -43.78
N LYS A 186 -5.52 60.17 -43.14
CA LYS A 186 -5.84 61.23 -42.15
C LYS A 186 -7.22 61.28 -41.46
N SER A 187 -7.16 61.34 -40.12
CA SER A 187 -7.88 62.18 -39.13
C SER A 187 -9.39 62.47 -39.27
N LYS A 188 -10.11 62.35 -38.13
CA LYS A 188 -10.65 63.47 -37.31
C LYS A 188 -12.00 63.10 -36.66
N LYS A 189 -12.07 63.08 -35.33
CA LYS A 189 -12.93 63.96 -34.53
C LYS A 189 -12.59 63.83 -33.06
#